data_AF-A0AAD2HY58-F1
#
_entry.id   AF-A0AAD2HY58-F1
#
_cell.length_a   1.000
_cell.length_b   1.000
_cell.length_c   1.000
_cell.angle_alpha   90.00
_cell.angle_beta   90.00
_cell.angle_gamma   90.00
#
_symmetry.space_group_name_H-M   'P 1'
#
loop_
_entity.id
_entity.type
_entity.pdbx_description
1 polymer ?
#
loop_
_entity_poly.entity_id
_entity_poly.type
_entity_poly.pdbx_seq_one_letter_code
_entity_poly.pdbx_strand_id
1 'polypeptide(L)'
;MSRDSMAARSFSAAKHLWISNGLPASALSRLNLPPNANQSPNSSFRIGDAAQSSIGLAGLSAAHFHSLRTQIEQDVSVNARHAVLEFHSEGWYTLDGQLPGSVWDSIAGIYETRDGYVRIHTNFPHHRRGILNILEIPDSADVTRDQVQKSLRQWAAEDFESAAAGRGMCATAFRTFEQWTAHPQALALSQTPPVQIIKIGDAPRREGGGSFHHPLEGVRVLDLSRVLAGPICGRTLAAHGADVLLVTSPHLPDLPTLDVDTSRGKRTTQLDLNLEADRGKLKSLAADSDVFLQAYRPGGLEAKGFGADNLAELRPGIVIANLRAWGWDGPWKDRRAFDSLVQTATGFNETEGACFAEYSKSAFKPRPLPVQALDHAAGYLLAFGINAALCKTMTEGGSWEVRVSLAAVGRWLRSLGNLSPDDAFGPGTRPLPPQTVPSQREIADLSIGWVSADRKQKMTALKHAAILSKTPVREGEASQAPIVLNAHSAEWL
;
A
#
# COMPACT_ATOMS: atom_id res chain seq x y z
N MET A 1 15.19 -27.46 8.57
CA MET A 1 14.98 -26.40 9.58
C MET A 1 13.88 -26.88 10.53
N SER A 2 14.07 -26.83 11.86
CA SER A 2 13.04 -27.29 12.80
C SER A 2 11.80 -26.39 12.76
N ARG A 3 10.62 -26.94 13.09
CA ARG A 3 9.34 -26.22 13.15
C ARG A 3 9.37 -25.00 14.08
N ASP A 4 10.24 -24.99 15.09
CA ASP A 4 10.44 -23.85 16.01
C ASP A 4 11.10 -22.62 15.35
N SER A 5 11.77 -22.78 14.20
CA SER A 5 12.40 -21.66 13.48
C SER A 5 11.44 -20.82 12.63
N MET A 6 10.21 -21.30 12.38
CA MET A 6 9.22 -20.61 11.56
C MET A 6 8.36 -19.61 12.36
N ALA A 7 8.16 -19.85 13.66
CA ALA A 7 7.47 -18.94 14.58
C ALA A 7 8.20 -17.59 14.76
N ALA A 8 9.52 -17.58 14.55
CA ALA A 8 10.38 -16.46 14.89
C ALA A 8 10.44 -15.36 13.81
N ARG A 9 10.06 -15.63 12.55
CA ARG A 9 10.42 -14.74 11.43
C ARG A 9 9.55 -13.49 11.31
N SER A 10 8.23 -13.64 11.25
CA SER A 10 7.30 -12.49 11.23
C SER A 10 7.52 -11.59 12.45
N PHE A 11 7.59 -12.19 13.65
CA PHE A 11 7.88 -11.43 14.86
C PHE A 11 9.27 -10.77 14.81
N SER A 12 10.30 -11.43 14.30
CA SER A 12 11.65 -10.84 14.15
C SER A 12 11.65 -9.66 13.18
N ALA A 13 10.96 -9.78 12.04
CA ALA A 13 10.81 -8.71 11.07
C ALA A 13 10.07 -7.49 11.67
N ALA A 14 8.96 -7.75 12.37
CA ALA A 14 8.23 -6.72 13.10
C ALA A 14 9.10 -6.06 14.19
N LYS A 15 9.75 -6.87 15.04
CA LYS A 15 10.66 -6.40 16.10
C LYS A 15 11.77 -5.51 15.55
N HIS A 16 12.41 -5.90 14.44
CA HIS A 16 13.48 -5.11 13.84
C HIS A 16 12.97 -3.73 13.40
N LEU A 17 11.84 -3.67 12.69
CA LEU A 17 11.24 -2.40 12.26
C LEU A 17 10.76 -1.55 13.44
N TRP A 18 10.19 -2.16 14.46
CA TRP A 18 9.76 -1.49 15.68
C TRP A 18 10.92 -0.78 16.40
N ILE A 19 12.00 -1.54 16.68
CA ILE A 19 13.16 -1.03 17.41
C ILE A 19 13.94 -0.01 16.58
N SER A 20 14.13 -0.25 15.28
CA SER A 20 14.85 0.68 14.40
C SER A 20 14.15 2.03 14.22
N ASN A 21 12.84 2.11 14.46
CA ASN A 21 12.07 3.37 14.49
C ASN A 21 11.99 4.00 15.88
N GLY A 22 12.76 3.49 16.86
CA GLY A 22 12.92 4.08 18.19
C GLY A 22 11.72 3.87 19.12
N LEU A 23 10.92 2.83 18.90
CA LEU A 23 9.78 2.49 19.76
C LEU A 23 10.21 1.53 20.89
N PRO A 24 9.53 1.56 22.06
CA PRO A 24 9.96 0.82 23.24
C PRO A 24 9.84 -0.69 23.07
N ALA A 25 10.90 -1.43 23.39
CA ALA A 25 10.94 -2.89 23.27
C ALA A 25 9.89 -3.61 24.12
N SER A 26 9.47 -3.01 25.25
CA SER A 26 8.46 -3.57 26.14
C SER A 26 7.11 -3.78 25.46
N ALA A 27 6.71 -2.87 24.55
CA ALA A 27 5.46 -2.97 23.82
C ALA A 27 5.38 -4.21 22.92
N LEU A 28 6.50 -4.77 22.48
CA LEU A 28 6.51 -5.98 21.65
C LEU A 28 5.96 -7.22 22.39
N SER A 29 5.95 -7.21 23.72
CA SER A 29 5.31 -8.28 24.51
C SER A 29 3.80 -8.37 24.29
N ARG A 30 3.19 -7.31 23.73
CA ARG A 30 1.77 -7.20 23.41
C ARG A 30 1.43 -7.66 22.00
N LEU A 31 2.43 -8.00 21.18
CA LEU A 31 2.24 -8.41 19.80
C LEU A 31 2.27 -9.93 19.65
N ASN A 32 1.11 -10.49 19.34
CA ASN A 32 0.91 -11.92 19.15
C ASN A 32 0.81 -12.24 17.65
N LEU A 33 1.90 -12.72 17.07
CA LEU A 33 1.94 -13.23 15.70
C LEU A 33 2.08 -14.76 15.74
N PRO A 34 0.98 -15.53 15.64
CA PRO A 34 1.04 -16.98 15.69
C PRO A 34 2.02 -17.56 14.67
N PRO A 35 2.73 -18.65 15.01
CA PRO A 35 3.61 -19.34 14.08
C PRO A 35 2.89 -19.76 12.81
N ASN A 36 3.64 -19.89 11.71
CA ASN A 36 3.14 -20.30 10.39
C ASN A 36 2.34 -19.22 9.66
N ALA A 37 2.88 -17.98 9.65
CA ALA A 37 2.51 -16.93 8.70
C ALA A 37 2.31 -17.44 7.27
N ASN A 38 3.13 -18.42 6.89
CA ASN A 38 3.15 -18.95 5.55
C ASN A 38 2.24 -20.18 5.38
N GLN A 39 1.09 -19.97 4.75
CA GLN A 39 0.48 -20.95 3.85
C GLN A 39 0.41 -20.29 2.46
N SER A 40 1.54 -20.40 1.75
CA SER A 40 1.92 -19.67 0.53
C SER A 40 0.74 -19.44 -0.42
N PRO A 41 0.48 -18.17 -0.83
CA PRO A 41 -0.53 -17.84 -1.84
C PRO A 41 -0.05 -18.20 -3.27
N ASN A 42 0.69 -19.28 -3.44
CA ASN A 42 1.47 -19.61 -4.64
C ASN A 42 2.53 -18.55 -4.98
N SER A 43 3.44 -18.30 -4.03
CA SER A 43 4.62 -17.47 -4.27
C SER A 43 5.90 -18.08 -3.69
N SER A 44 7.02 -17.83 -4.36
CA SER A 44 8.37 -18.11 -3.86
C SER A 44 8.81 -17.15 -2.74
N PHE A 45 8.13 -16.01 -2.59
CA PHE A 45 8.41 -15.01 -1.58
C PHE A 45 7.54 -15.19 -0.34
N ARG A 46 8.05 -14.75 0.81
CA ARG A 46 7.37 -14.81 2.10
C ARG A 46 6.31 -13.71 2.27
N ILE A 47 5.33 -13.71 1.39
CA ILE A 47 4.22 -12.73 1.40
C ILE A 47 3.44 -12.82 2.71
N GLY A 48 3.21 -14.02 3.24
CA GLY A 48 2.53 -14.20 4.53
C GLY A 48 3.28 -13.55 5.71
N ASP A 49 4.61 -13.67 5.73
CA ASP A 49 5.42 -13.01 6.76
C ASP A 49 5.35 -11.48 6.64
N ALA A 50 5.44 -10.95 5.41
CA ALA A 50 5.30 -9.51 5.17
C ALA A 50 3.91 -8.99 5.56
N ALA A 51 2.85 -9.74 5.23
CA ALA A 51 1.47 -9.38 5.54
C ALA A 51 1.22 -9.35 7.04
N GLN A 52 1.54 -10.45 7.74
CA GLN A 52 1.33 -10.55 9.18
C GLN A 52 2.17 -9.51 9.95
N SER A 53 3.43 -9.29 9.54
CA SER A 53 4.31 -8.33 10.20
C SER A 53 3.86 -6.88 10.01
N SER A 54 3.53 -6.48 8.77
CA SER A 54 3.15 -5.09 8.48
C SER A 54 1.81 -4.70 9.09
N ILE A 55 0.81 -5.58 9.02
CA ILE A 55 -0.49 -5.39 9.69
C ILE A 55 -0.33 -5.38 11.20
N GLY A 56 0.48 -6.30 11.75
CA GLY A 56 0.76 -6.37 13.19
C GLY A 56 1.44 -5.11 13.73
N LEU A 57 2.39 -4.55 12.97
CA LEU A 57 3.02 -3.26 13.30
C LEU A 57 2.04 -2.10 13.28
N ALA A 58 1.15 -2.05 12.28
CA ALA A 58 0.12 -1.01 12.21
C ALA A 58 -0.82 -1.08 13.43
N GLY A 59 -1.28 -2.27 13.81
CA GLY A 59 -2.12 -2.47 15.00
C GLY A 59 -1.38 -2.18 16.31
N LEU A 60 -0.15 -2.68 16.48
CA LEU A 60 0.64 -2.48 17.70
C LEU A 60 0.98 -1.00 17.92
N SER A 61 1.35 -0.29 16.86
CA SER A 61 1.66 1.15 16.96
C SER A 61 0.42 1.99 17.29
N ALA A 62 -0.75 1.63 16.74
CA ALA A 62 -2.01 2.25 17.11
C ALA A 62 -2.34 2.00 18.60
N ALA A 63 -2.21 0.75 19.05
CA ALA A 63 -2.40 0.37 20.46
C ALA A 63 -1.42 1.07 21.40
N HIS A 64 -0.16 1.26 20.97
CA HIS A 64 0.84 1.97 21.75
C HIS A 64 0.54 3.47 21.84
N PHE A 65 0.15 4.11 20.74
CA PHE A 65 -0.32 5.50 20.75
C PHE A 65 -1.52 5.69 21.69
N HIS A 66 -2.48 4.76 21.64
CA HIS A 66 -3.60 4.74 22.59
C HIS A 66 -3.13 4.66 24.04
N SER A 67 -2.20 3.74 24.36
CA SER A 67 -1.64 3.59 25.70
C SER A 67 -0.92 4.85 26.18
N LEU A 68 -0.19 5.57 25.32
CA LEU A 68 0.42 6.85 25.68
C LEU A 68 -0.62 7.91 26.07
N ARG A 69 -1.80 7.89 25.43
CA ARG A 69 -2.90 8.82 25.71
C ARG A 69 -3.70 8.45 26.95
N THR A 70 -3.91 7.16 27.21
CA THR A 70 -4.91 6.70 28.20
C THR A 70 -4.33 5.89 29.35
N GLN A 71 -3.04 5.52 29.29
CA GLN A 71 -2.39 4.55 30.18
C GLN A 71 -2.98 3.13 30.12
N ILE A 72 -3.82 2.82 29.13
CA ILE A 72 -4.40 1.50 28.93
C ILE A 72 -3.61 0.75 27.86
N GLU A 73 -2.85 -0.25 28.29
CA GLU A 73 -2.22 -1.22 27.40
C GLU A 73 -3.22 -2.28 26.91
N GLN A 74 -2.97 -2.84 25.73
CA GLN A 74 -3.76 -3.92 25.14
C GLN A 74 -2.88 -4.81 24.25
N ASP A 75 -3.37 -6.01 23.99
CA ASP A 75 -2.72 -6.97 23.11
C ASP A 75 -3.23 -6.81 21.69
N VAL A 76 -2.36 -7.07 20.72
CA VAL A 76 -2.65 -7.10 19.28
C VAL A 76 -2.32 -8.47 18.75
N SER A 77 -3.26 -9.08 18.02
CA SER A 77 -3.03 -10.36 17.36
C SER A 77 -3.37 -10.28 15.87
N VAL A 78 -2.61 -11.00 15.04
CA VAL A 78 -2.85 -11.06 13.59
C VAL A 78 -2.80 -12.49 13.12
N ASN A 79 -3.92 -13.01 12.60
CA ASN A 79 -3.94 -14.32 11.99
C ASN A 79 -3.20 -14.30 10.64
N ALA A 80 -2.27 -15.23 10.48
CA ALA A 80 -1.46 -15.43 9.27
C ALA A 80 -2.27 -15.49 7.96
N ARG A 81 -3.29 -16.37 7.91
CA ARG A 81 -4.09 -16.58 6.70
C ARG A 81 -4.96 -15.37 6.42
N HIS A 82 -5.57 -14.79 7.46
CA HIS A 82 -6.37 -13.57 7.30
C HIS A 82 -5.52 -12.42 6.75
N ALA A 83 -4.30 -12.22 7.24
CA ALA A 83 -3.38 -11.21 6.73
C ALA A 83 -3.07 -11.40 5.23
N VAL A 84 -2.81 -12.63 4.78
CA VAL A 84 -2.59 -12.95 3.36
C VAL A 84 -3.83 -12.65 2.51
N LEU A 85 -5.02 -12.95 3.02
CA LEU A 85 -6.27 -12.65 2.32
C LEU A 85 -6.53 -11.13 2.27
N GLU A 86 -6.21 -10.39 3.33
CA GLU A 86 -6.35 -8.92 3.37
C GLU A 86 -5.38 -8.21 2.41
N PHE A 87 -4.22 -8.81 2.13
CA PHE A 87 -3.28 -8.43 1.06
C PHE A 87 -3.86 -8.57 -0.37
N HIS A 88 -5.11 -9.03 -0.48
CA HIS A 88 -5.89 -9.01 -1.72
C HIS A 88 -7.33 -8.55 -1.47
N SER A 89 -7.55 -7.69 -0.46
CA SER A 89 -8.88 -7.20 -0.04
C SER A 89 -9.73 -6.66 -1.19
N GLU A 90 -9.11 -6.00 -2.16
CA GLU A 90 -9.77 -5.46 -3.35
C GLU A 90 -10.42 -6.53 -4.23
N GLY A 91 -10.04 -7.80 -4.06
CA GLY A 91 -10.56 -8.93 -4.81
C GLY A 91 -11.73 -9.66 -4.13
N TRP A 92 -12.08 -9.32 -2.90
CA TRP A 92 -13.04 -10.12 -2.11
C TRP A 92 -14.36 -9.42 -1.81
N TYR A 93 -14.42 -8.10 -2.01
CA TYR A 93 -15.64 -7.38 -1.70
C TYR A 93 -16.77 -7.74 -2.67
N THR A 94 -18.01 -7.59 -2.24
CA THR A 94 -19.15 -7.59 -3.16
C THR A 94 -19.94 -6.30 -3.01
N LEU A 95 -20.55 -5.85 -4.10
CA LEU A 95 -21.49 -4.75 -4.12
C LEU A 95 -22.81 -5.27 -4.66
N ASP A 96 -23.86 -5.23 -3.84
CA ASP A 96 -25.18 -5.80 -4.13
C ASP A 96 -25.10 -7.26 -4.62
N GLY A 97 -24.19 -8.03 -4.02
CA GLY A 97 -23.93 -9.43 -4.35
C GLY A 97 -23.08 -9.68 -5.59
N GLN A 98 -22.53 -8.64 -6.22
CA GLN A 98 -21.64 -8.76 -7.39
C GLN A 98 -20.18 -8.54 -7.00
N LEU A 99 -19.28 -9.32 -7.58
CA LEU A 99 -17.83 -9.11 -7.43
C LEU A 99 -17.35 -7.86 -8.17
N PRO A 100 -16.22 -7.27 -7.74
CA PRO A 100 -15.50 -6.26 -8.51
C PRO A 100 -15.19 -6.71 -9.93
N GLY A 101 -15.20 -5.75 -10.86
CA GLY A 101 -14.61 -5.94 -12.19
C GLY A 101 -13.08 -5.99 -12.17
N SER A 102 -12.45 -6.23 -13.31
CA SER A 102 -10.98 -6.18 -13.43
C SER A 102 -10.46 -4.73 -13.36
N VAL A 103 -9.36 -4.53 -12.64
CA VAL A 103 -8.59 -3.26 -12.65
C VAL A 103 -7.60 -3.17 -13.80
N TRP A 104 -7.33 -4.29 -14.48
CA TRP A 104 -6.28 -4.39 -15.50
C TRP A 104 -6.80 -4.09 -16.89
N ASP A 105 -6.13 -3.14 -17.55
CA ASP A 105 -6.31 -2.89 -18.97
C ASP A 105 -5.83 -4.08 -19.82
N SER A 106 -6.47 -4.30 -20.97
CA SER A 106 -6.28 -5.50 -21.80
C SER A 106 -4.85 -5.68 -22.33
N ILE A 107 -4.08 -4.60 -22.45
CA ILE A 107 -2.68 -4.63 -22.89
C ILE A 107 -1.69 -4.39 -21.74
N ALA A 108 -2.14 -4.28 -20.49
CA ALA A 108 -1.22 -4.22 -19.36
C ALA A 108 -0.50 -5.57 -19.19
N GLY A 109 0.77 -5.57 -18.81
CA GLY A 109 1.50 -6.80 -18.47
C GLY A 109 2.92 -6.86 -19.01
N ILE A 110 3.48 -8.07 -19.00
CA ILE A 110 4.87 -8.35 -19.41
C ILE A 110 4.89 -8.81 -20.87
N TYR A 111 5.87 -8.31 -21.61
CA TYR A 111 6.07 -8.55 -23.04
C TYR A 111 7.52 -8.89 -23.34
N GLU A 112 7.75 -9.77 -24.30
CA GLU A 112 9.09 -10.02 -24.84
C GLU A 112 9.59 -8.80 -25.62
N THR A 113 10.89 -8.55 -25.50
CA THR A 113 11.66 -7.56 -26.24
C THR A 113 12.83 -8.27 -26.93
N ARG A 114 13.67 -7.56 -27.68
CA ARG A 114 14.78 -8.16 -28.43
C ARG A 114 15.78 -8.91 -27.54
N ASP A 115 15.97 -8.45 -26.32
CA ASP A 115 17.03 -8.88 -25.39
C ASP A 115 16.52 -9.25 -23.99
N GLY A 116 15.20 -9.27 -23.78
CA GLY A 116 14.62 -9.57 -22.48
C GLY A 116 13.12 -9.33 -22.45
N TYR A 117 12.63 -8.72 -21.37
CA TYR A 117 11.22 -8.39 -21.20
C TYR A 117 11.03 -6.96 -20.73
N VAL A 118 9.86 -6.40 -21.02
CA VAL A 118 9.39 -5.16 -20.42
C VAL A 118 8.00 -5.38 -19.84
N ARG A 119 7.71 -4.76 -18.69
CA ARG A 119 6.34 -4.59 -18.21
C ARG A 119 5.82 -3.22 -18.60
N ILE A 120 4.65 -3.17 -19.20
CA ILE A 120 3.88 -1.94 -19.42
C ILE A 120 2.67 -1.90 -18.51
N HIS A 121 2.33 -0.70 -18.05
CA HIS A 121 1.16 -0.49 -17.21
C HIS A 121 0.27 0.61 -17.77
N THR A 122 -0.91 0.18 -18.23
CA THR A 122 -1.82 0.93 -19.09
C THR A 122 -3.21 1.11 -18.47
N ASN A 123 -3.35 0.90 -17.16
CA ASN A 123 -4.66 0.97 -16.46
C ASN A 123 -5.27 2.39 -16.41
N PHE A 124 -4.53 3.41 -16.87
CA PHE A 124 -5.05 4.77 -17.04
C PHE A 124 -5.07 5.14 -18.53
N PRO A 125 -6.14 5.81 -19.03
CA PRO A 125 -6.25 6.15 -20.45
C PRO A 125 -5.05 6.91 -21.01
N HIS A 126 -4.51 7.87 -20.25
CA HIS A 126 -3.34 8.65 -20.69
C HIS A 126 -2.04 7.83 -20.70
N HIS A 127 -1.90 6.83 -19.83
CA HIS A 127 -0.76 5.90 -19.87
C HIS A 127 -0.88 4.95 -21.07
N ARG A 128 -2.07 4.38 -21.31
CA ARG A 128 -2.34 3.55 -22.50
C ARG A 128 -1.98 4.29 -23.78
N ARG A 129 -2.57 5.49 -23.97
CA ARG A 129 -2.32 6.32 -25.14
C ARG A 129 -0.85 6.64 -25.34
N GLY A 130 -0.14 7.05 -24.28
CA GLY A 130 1.27 7.40 -24.41
C GLY A 130 2.17 6.20 -24.71
N ILE A 131 1.87 5.01 -24.19
CA ILE A 131 2.57 3.77 -24.57
C ILE A 131 2.31 3.42 -26.03
N LEU A 132 1.05 3.44 -26.47
CA LEU A 132 0.68 3.15 -27.86
C LEU A 132 1.29 4.16 -28.84
N ASN A 133 1.39 5.44 -28.46
CA ASN A 133 2.10 6.46 -29.24
C ASN A 133 3.62 6.22 -29.35
N ILE A 134 4.26 5.58 -28.36
CA ILE A 134 5.68 5.18 -28.49
C ILE A 134 5.82 4.00 -29.44
N LEU A 135 4.86 3.09 -29.42
CA LEU A 135 4.83 1.89 -30.27
C LEU A 135 4.27 2.16 -31.68
N GLU A 136 3.84 3.39 -31.96
CA GLU A 136 3.19 3.78 -33.23
C GLU A 136 1.94 2.95 -33.56
N ILE A 137 1.19 2.56 -32.51
CA ILE A 137 -0.07 1.84 -32.62
C ILE A 137 -1.22 2.84 -32.38
N PRO A 138 -2.23 2.93 -33.26
CA PRO A 138 -3.42 3.74 -32.99
C PRO A 138 -4.16 3.30 -31.72
N ASP A 139 -4.53 4.25 -30.86
CA ASP A 139 -5.30 3.97 -29.64
C ASP A 139 -6.77 3.66 -29.98
N SER A 140 -7.08 2.37 -30.09
CA SER A 140 -8.44 1.86 -30.28
C SER A 140 -8.78 0.77 -29.25
N ALA A 141 -10.08 0.47 -29.13
CA ALA A 141 -10.58 -0.60 -28.26
C ALA A 141 -10.12 -1.99 -28.72
N ASP A 142 -9.85 -2.16 -30.02
CA ASP A 142 -9.49 -3.44 -30.63
C ASP A 142 -7.99 -3.77 -30.54
N VAL A 143 -7.18 -2.90 -29.93
CA VAL A 143 -5.74 -3.17 -29.80
C VAL A 143 -5.52 -4.43 -28.97
N THR A 144 -4.82 -5.39 -29.56
CA THR A 144 -4.54 -6.68 -28.95
C THR A 144 -3.15 -6.74 -28.34
N ARG A 145 -2.96 -7.69 -27.41
CA ARG A 145 -1.63 -8.00 -26.86
C ARG A 145 -0.63 -8.39 -27.96
N ASP A 146 -1.07 -9.08 -29.00
CA ASP A 146 -0.18 -9.54 -30.08
C ASP A 146 0.38 -8.38 -30.91
N GLN A 147 -0.42 -7.34 -31.15
CA GLN A 147 0.04 -6.12 -31.84
C GLN A 147 1.11 -5.39 -31.02
N VAL A 148 0.89 -5.27 -29.71
CA VAL A 148 1.86 -4.69 -28.77
C VAL A 148 3.12 -5.55 -28.71
N GLN A 149 2.98 -6.88 -28.63
CA GLN A 149 4.09 -7.83 -28.59
C GLN A 149 4.96 -7.76 -29.86
N LYS A 150 4.34 -7.65 -31.04
CA LYS A 150 5.08 -7.51 -32.32
C LYS A 150 5.94 -6.25 -32.35
N SER A 151 5.44 -5.15 -31.80
CA SER A 151 6.18 -3.89 -31.76
C SER A 151 7.30 -3.93 -30.73
N LEU A 152 7.03 -4.43 -29.52
CA LEU A 152 8.02 -4.50 -28.44
C LEU A 152 9.21 -5.43 -28.74
N ARG A 153 9.03 -6.48 -29.55
CA ARG A 153 10.13 -7.35 -30.01
C ARG A 153 11.23 -6.62 -30.80
N GLN A 154 10.95 -5.42 -31.30
CA GLN A 154 11.94 -4.61 -32.04
C GLN A 154 12.80 -3.74 -31.13
N TRP A 155 12.37 -3.55 -29.88
CA TRP A 155 13.05 -2.73 -28.88
C TRP A 155 14.03 -3.55 -28.03
N ALA A 156 15.11 -2.93 -27.57
CA ALA A 156 15.79 -3.40 -26.37
C ALA A 156 14.97 -2.99 -25.14
N ALA A 157 14.96 -3.81 -24.09
CA ALA A 157 14.13 -3.59 -22.91
C ALA A 157 14.41 -2.23 -22.24
N GLU A 158 15.68 -1.90 -22.01
CA GLU A 158 16.08 -0.67 -21.31
C GLU A 158 15.93 0.59 -22.19
N ASP A 159 16.08 0.45 -23.51
CA ASP A 159 15.82 1.54 -24.46
C ASP A 159 14.33 1.95 -24.42
N PHE A 160 13.43 0.96 -24.42
CA PHE A 160 12.00 1.23 -24.33
C PHE A 160 11.59 1.76 -22.96
N GLU A 161 12.15 1.23 -21.86
CA GLU A 161 11.98 1.80 -20.52
C GLU A 161 12.38 3.28 -20.49
N SER A 162 13.54 3.60 -21.06
CA SER A 162 14.07 4.96 -21.10
C SER A 162 13.20 5.89 -21.96
N ALA A 163 12.75 5.42 -23.13
CA ALA A 163 11.83 6.16 -24.00
C ALA A 163 10.48 6.42 -23.31
N ALA A 164 9.92 5.41 -22.65
CA ALA A 164 8.68 5.54 -21.88
C ALA A 164 8.84 6.52 -20.71
N ALA A 165 9.90 6.37 -19.91
CA ALA A 165 10.18 7.26 -18.79
C ALA A 165 10.38 8.71 -19.25
N GLY A 166 11.08 8.94 -20.37
CA GLY A 166 11.30 10.25 -20.97
C GLY A 166 10.01 10.95 -21.42
N ARG A 167 8.94 10.19 -21.69
CA ARG A 167 7.60 10.72 -21.98
C ARG A 167 6.64 10.68 -20.78
N GLY A 168 7.16 10.39 -19.58
CA GLY A 168 6.37 10.26 -18.36
C GLY A 168 5.40 9.08 -18.37
N MET A 169 5.67 8.05 -19.18
CA MET A 169 4.88 6.82 -19.29
C MET A 169 5.40 5.74 -18.34
N CYS A 170 4.57 4.72 -18.15
CA CYS A 170 4.75 3.69 -17.13
C CYS A 170 5.15 2.35 -17.78
N ALA A 171 6.45 2.19 -18.05
CA ALA A 171 7.05 0.94 -18.48
C ALA A 171 8.38 0.70 -17.76
N THR A 172 8.74 -0.56 -17.57
CA THR A 172 9.93 -0.94 -16.81
C THR A 172 10.55 -2.22 -17.37
N ALA A 173 11.84 -2.16 -17.64
CA ALA A 173 12.63 -3.29 -18.11
C ALA A 173 12.75 -4.33 -16.99
N PHE A 174 12.57 -5.58 -17.38
CA PHE A 174 12.72 -6.74 -16.53
C PHE A 174 14.19 -6.93 -16.16
N ARG A 175 14.45 -7.19 -14.87
CA ARG A 175 15.81 -7.39 -14.35
C ARG A 175 15.85 -8.57 -13.40
N THR A 176 17.01 -9.21 -13.29
CA THR A 176 17.35 -10.15 -12.20
C THR A 176 17.65 -9.37 -10.90
N PHE A 177 17.71 -10.06 -9.76
CA PHE A 177 18.20 -9.43 -8.53
C PHE A 177 19.63 -8.93 -8.61
N GLU A 178 20.51 -9.61 -9.35
CA GLU A 178 21.90 -9.21 -9.55
C GLU A 178 21.97 -7.89 -10.34
N GLN A 179 21.28 -7.84 -11.48
CA GLN A 179 21.16 -6.63 -12.31
C GLN A 179 20.57 -5.47 -11.51
N TRP A 180 19.51 -5.70 -10.73
CA TRP A 180 18.94 -4.67 -9.87
C TRP A 180 19.93 -4.20 -8.80
N THR A 181 20.63 -5.11 -8.12
CA THR A 181 21.55 -4.74 -7.03
C THR A 181 22.72 -3.87 -7.54
N ALA A 182 23.14 -4.07 -8.79
CA ALA A 182 24.15 -3.23 -9.45
C ALA A 182 23.59 -1.91 -10.02
N HIS A 183 22.26 -1.78 -10.14
CA HIS A 183 21.64 -0.62 -10.76
C HIS A 183 21.81 0.64 -9.90
N PRO A 184 22.11 1.83 -10.48
CA PRO A 184 22.35 3.07 -9.73
C PRO A 184 21.22 3.45 -8.77
N GLN A 185 19.95 3.20 -9.14
CA GLN A 185 18.82 3.44 -8.24
C GLN A 185 18.86 2.53 -6.99
N ALA A 186 19.23 1.26 -7.13
CA ALA A 186 19.29 0.35 -5.99
C ALA A 186 20.43 0.73 -5.04
N LEU A 187 21.57 1.14 -5.60
CA LEU A 187 22.72 1.64 -4.82
C LEU A 187 22.34 2.86 -3.99
N ALA A 188 21.59 3.81 -4.57
CA ALA A 188 21.09 4.99 -3.87
C ALA A 188 20.15 4.63 -2.70
N LEU A 189 19.41 3.52 -2.80
CA LEU A 189 18.49 3.05 -1.75
C LEU A 189 19.10 2.00 -0.81
N SER A 190 20.40 1.69 -0.94
CA SER A 190 21.06 0.57 -0.25
C SER A 190 21.08 0.70 1.27
N GLN A 191 20.87 1.89 1.82
CA GLN A 191 20.75 2.13 3.27
C GLN A 191 19.38 2.67 3.68
N THR A 192 18.43 2.79 2.73
CA THR A 192 17.09 3.28 3.01
C THR A 192 16.25 2.18 3.67
N PRO A 193 15.79 2.37 4.92
CA PRO A 193 14.87 1.42 5.55
C PRO A 193 13.47 1.54 4.89
N PRO A 194 12.60 0.53 5.03
CA PRO A 194 11.27 0.56 4.41
C PRO A 194 10.35 1.64 5.02
N VAL A 195 10.65 2.10 6.25
CA VAL A 195 9.98 3.22 6.93
C VAL A 195 11.04 4.13 7.53
N GLN A 196 10.94 5.43 7.26
CA GLN A 196 11.75 6.46 7.92
C GLN A 196 10.82 7.45 8.61
N ILE A 197 11.22 7.91 9.79
CA ILE A 197 10.50 8.91 10.58
C ILE A 197 11.50 10.02 10.93
N ILE A 198 11.27 11.22 10.42
CA ILE A 198 12.21 12.33 10.44
C ILE A 198 11.54 13.52 11.12
N LYS A 199 12.19 14.13 12.12
CA LYS A 199 11.68 15.38 12.72
C LYS A 199 11.94 16.52 11.73
N ILE A 200 10.90 17.29 11.39
CA ILE A 200 10.96 18.38 10.40
C ILE A 200 10.63 19.76 10.98
N GLY A 201 10.18 19.83 12.23
CA GLY A 201 9.90 21.10 12.91
C GLY A 201 9.73 20.92 14.40
N ASP A 202 9.87 22.01 15.15
CA ASP A 202 9.60 22.04 16.58
C ASP A 202 8.13 22.37 16.85
N ALA A 203 7.58 21.74 17.88
CA ALA A 203 6.22 21.91 18.35
C ALA A 203 6.14 21.37 19.79
N PRO A 204 5.23 21.89 20.63
CA PRO A 204 5.00 21.33 21.95
C PRO A 204 4.57 19.86 21.86
N ARG A 205 4.79 19.11 22.94
CA ARG A 205 4.30 17.73 23.05
C ARG A 205 2.77 17.73 22.98
N ARG A 206 2.23 16.79 22.22
CA ARG A 206 0.79 16.51 22.21
C ARG A 206 0.38 16.01 23.60
N GLU A 207 -0.65 16.63 24.16
CA GLU A 207 -1.22 16.20 25.44
C GLU A 207 -1.98 14.87 25.29
N GLY A 208 -1.90 14.04 26.33
CA GLY A 208 -2.74 12.86 26.49
C GLY A 208 -4.04 13.19 27.22
N GLY A 209 -4.81 12.16 27.55
CA GLY A 209 -6.08 12.29 28.25
C GLY A 209 -7.29 12.00 27.36
N GLY A 210 -8.37 11.55 28.01
CA GLY A 210 -9.61 11.14 27.35
C GLY A 210 -9.91 9.65 27.52
N SER A 211 -11.16 9.28 27.24
CA SER A 211 -11.61 7.90 27.10
C SER A 211 -11.95 7.68 25.63
N PHE A 212 -11.26 6.76 24.98
CA PHE A 212 -11.42 6.47 23.56
C PHE A 212 -11.87 5.03 23.38
N HIS A 213 -12.85 4.81 22.50
CA HIS A 213 -13.32 3.50 22.10
C HIS A 213 -12.41 2.87 21.04
N HIS A 214 -11.69 3.70 20.28
CA HIS A 214 -10.75 3.26 19.23
C HIS A 214 -9.35 3.87 19.40
N PRO A 215 -8.28 3.18 18.93
CA PRO A 215 -6.91 3.61 19.16
C PRO A 215 -6.53 4.97 18.61
N LEU A 216 -7.16 5.41 17.51
CA LEU A 216 -6.93 6.69 16.82
C LEU A 216 -8.14 7.61 16.88
N GLU A 217 -9.12 7.34 17.75
CA GLU A 217 -10.25 8.24 17.94
C GLU A 217 -9.76 9.65 18.33
N GLY A 218 -10.34 10.67 17.71
CA GLY A 218 -9.92 12.08 17.83
C GLY A 218 -8.75 12.48 16.92
N VAL A 219 -8.17 11.56 16.14
CA VAL A 219 -7.12 11.89 15.16
C VAL A 219 -7.76 12.25 13.81
N ARG A 220 -7.41 13.40 13.24
CA ARG A 220 -7.85 13.84 11.91
C ARG A 220 -6.79 13.60 10.84
N VAL A 221 -7.15 12.85 9.79
CA VAL A 221 -6.25 12.47 8.71
C VAL A 221 -6.78 13.02 7.39
N LEU A 222 -6.00 13.89 6.76
CA LEU A 222 -6.28 14.40 5.42
C LEU A 222 -5.55 13.53 4.39
N ASP A 223 -6.29 12.68 3.70
CA ASP A 223 -5.77 11.68 2.76
C ASP A 223 -5.88 12.20 1.32
N LEU A 224 -4.75 12.49 0.68
CA LEU A 224 -4.64 12.89 -0.72
C LEU A 224 -4.05 11.76 -1.57
N SER A 225 -4.02 10.53 -1.07
CA SER A 225 -3.45 9.40 -1.79
C SER A 225 -4.42 8.76 -2.77
N ARG A 226 -3.89 7.95 -3.69
CA ARG A 226 -4.66 7.32 -4.78
C ARG A 226 -4.16 5.90 -5.06
N VAL A 227 -4.95 5.16 -5.82
CA VAL A 227 -4.64 3.81 -6.34
C VAL A 227 -4.75 2.72 -5.29
N LEU A 228 -3.69 2.44 -4.52
CA LEU A 228 -3.69 1.28 -3.61
C LEU A 228 -2.92 1.52 -2.29
N ALA A 229 -1.60 1.64 -2.32
CA ALA A 229 -0.78 1.70 -1.10
C ALA A 229 -1.19 2.82 -0.11
N GLY A 230 -1.29 4.05 -0.60
CA GLY A 230 -1.73 5.17 0.22
C GLY A 230 -3.19 5.00 0.71
N PRO A 231 -4.15 4.67 -0.17
CA PRO A 231 -5.52 4.43 0.26
C PRO A 231 -5.68 3.30 1.28
N ILE A 232 -4.85 2.24 1.22
CA ILE A 232 -4.75 1.20 2.25
C ILE A 232 -4.32 1.80 3.58
N CYS A 233 -3.28 2.65 3.59
CA CYS A 233 -2.86 3.37 4.80
C CYS A 233 -4.03 4.17 5.39
N GLY A 234 -4.72 4.98 4.57
CA GLY A 234 -5.88 5.74 5.00
C GLY A 234 -6.99 4.86 5.57
N ARG A 235 -7.30 3.75 4.91
CA ARG A 235 -8.31 2.77 5.39
C ARG A 235 -7.91 2.14 6.71
N THR A 236 -6.64 1.79 6.90
CA THR A 236 -6.13 1.23 8.16
C THR A 236 -6.25 2.25 9.30
N LEU A 237 -5.93 3.52 9.06
CA LEU A 237 -6.11 4.57 10.07
C LEU A 237 -7.59 4.77 10.42
N ALA A 238 -8.49 4.73 9.43
CA ALA A 238 -9.93 4.79 9.65
C ALA A 238 -10.44 3.58 10.45
N ALA A 239 -9.97 2.38 10.14
CA ALA A 239 -10.28 1.16 10.89
C ALA A 239 -9.79 1.23 12.35
N HIS A 240 -8.68 1.92 12.61
CA HIS A 240 -8.24 2.22 13.98
C HIS A 240 -8.96 3.42 14.62
N GLY A 241 -9.95 4.03 13.96
CA GLY A 241 -10.84 5.04 14.52
C GLY A 241 -10.53 6.50 14.18
N ALA A 242 -9.56 6.78 13.30
CA ALA A 242 -9.29 8.13 12.85
C ALA A 242 -10.45 8.69 11.99
N ASP A 243 -10.69 10.01 12.04
CA ASP A 243 -11.52 10.70 11.04
C ASP A 243 -10.67 10.96 9.80
N VAL A 244 -10.86 10.12 8.78
CA VAL A 244 -10.11 10.17 7.54
C VAL A 244 -10.95 10.79 6.43
N LEU A 245 -10.53 11.95 5.94
CA LEU A 245 -11.12 12.62 4.79
C LEU A 245 -10.22 12.42 3.55
N LEU A 246 -10.69 11.56 2.64
CA LEU A 246 -10.07 11.35 1.33
C LEU A 246 -10.47 12.50 0.39
N VAL A 247 -9.48 13.28 -0.03
CA VAL A 247 -9.64 14.38 -1.00
C VAL A 247 -9.03 13.95 -2.33
N THR A 248 -9.88 13.89 -3.36
CA THR A 248 -9.46 13.76 -4.76
C THR A 248 -9.79 15.03 -5.54
N SER A 249 -9.65 15.02 -6.86
CA SER A 249 -9.98 16.13 -7.75
C SER A 249 -10.96 15.68 -8.82
N PRO A 250 -11.91 16.53 -9.24
CA PRO A 250 -12.89 16.19 -10.29
C PRO A 250 -12.23 15.91 -11.66
N HIS A 251 -10.97 16.32 -11.85
CA HIS A 251 -10.24 16.16 -13.12
C HIS A 251 -9.28 14.96 -13.12
N LEU A 252 -9.23 14.19 -12.03
CA LEU A 252 -8.39 13.01 -11.92
C LEU A 252 -9.19 11.75 -12.24
N PRO A 253 -8.60 10.77 -12.95
CA PRO A 253 -9.32 9.54 -13.31
C PRO A 253 -9.60 8.66 -12.09
N ASP A 254 -10.84 8.24 -11.92
CA ASP A 254 -11.22 7.31 -10.86
C ASP A 254 -10.75 5.88 -11.19
N LEU A 255 -10.65 5.04 -10.15
CA LEU A 255 -10.44 3.60 -10.24
C LEU A 255 -11.52 2.90 -9.42
N PRO A 256 -12.80 2.89 -9.87
CA PRO A 256 -13.94 2.53 -9.04
C PRO A 256 -13.77 1.19 -8.31
N THR A 257 -13.20 0.19 -8.97
CA THR A 257 -12.91 -1.12 -8.38
C THR A 257 -12.01 -1.04 -7.14
N LEU A 258 -10.98 -0.19 -7.15
CA LEU A 258 -10.09 -0.01 -5.99
C LEU A 258 -10.64 1.01 -5.00
N ASP A 259 -11.26 2.08 -5.50
CA ASP A 259 -11.79 3.17 -4.68
C ASP A 259 -12.89 2.67 -3.74
N VAL A 260 -13.75 1.74 -4.19
CA VAL A 260 -14.80 1.13 -3.35
C VAL A 260 -14.20 0.41 -2.13
N ASP A 261 -13.22 -0.47 -2.33
CA ASP A 261 -12.63 -1.24 -1.23
C ASP A 261 -11.74 -0.37 -0.32
N THR A 262 -10.97 0.53 -0.91
CA THR A 262 -9.98 1.34 -0.17
C THR A 262 -10.59 2.58 0.49
N SER A 263 -11.82 2.97 0.15
CA SER A 263 -12.54 4.08 0.80
C SER A 263 -13.36 3.69 2.04
N ARG A 264 -13.52 2.39 2.32
CA ARG A 264 -14.30 1.90 3.48
C ARG A 264 -13.83 2.54 4.79
N GLY A 265 -14.77 3.05 5.57
CA GLY A 265 -14.50 3.73 6.85
C GLY A 265 -14.02 5.18 6.71
N LYS A 266 -13.69 5.64 5.50
CA LYS A 266 -13.30 7.04 5.22
C LYS A 266 -14.51 7.87 4.81
N ARG A 267 -14.36 9.19 4.81
CA ARG A 267 -15.21 10.13 4.08
C ARG A 267 -14.50 10.55 2.79
N THR A 268 -15.25 10.89 1.76
CA THR A 268 -14.70 11.21 0.42
C THR A 268 -15.25 12.55 -0.08
N THR A 269 -14.36 13.40 -0.59
CA THR A 269 -14.72 14.70 -1.17
C THR A 269 -13.81 15.01 -2.37
N GLN A 270 -14.21 15.99 -3.19
CA GLN A 270 -13.43 16.47 -4.33
C GLN A 270 -13.12 17.96 -4.18
N LEU A 271 -11.87 18.33 -4.41
CA LEU A 271 -11.40 19.71 -4.48
C LEU A 271 -10.55 19.92 -5.74
N ASP A 272 -10.85 20.95 -6.52
CA ASP A 272 -10.04 21.37 -7.66
C ASP A 272 -8.97 22.38 -7.21
N LEU A 273 -7.76 21.88 -6.94
CA LEU A 273 -6.65 22.71 -6.49
C LEU A 273 -6.08 23.66 -7.56
N ASN A 274 -6.76 23.86 -8.69
CA ASN A 274 -6.52 24.96 -9.62
C ASN A 274 -7.42 26.17 -9.32
N LEU A 275 -8.46 26.00 -8.50
CA LEU A 275 -9.32 27.05 -8.00
C LEU A 275 -8.80 27.56 -6.66
N GLU A 276 -8.70 28.88 -6.51
CA GLU A 276 -8.20 29.49 -5.27
C GLU A 276 -9.07 29.15 -4.05
N ALA A 277 -10.39 29.12 -4.23
CA ALA A 277 -11.34 28.76 -3.17
C ALA A 277 -11.08 27.35 -2.62
N ASP A 278 -10.90 26.37 -3.50
CA ASP A 278 -10.65 24.98 -3.13
C ASP A 278 -9.26 24.78 -2.52
N ARG A 279 -8.25 25.52 -3.02
CA ARG A 279 -6.93 25.58 -2.35
C ARG A 279 -7.05 26.14 -0.93
N GLY A 280 -7.80 27.23 -0.76
CA GLY A 280 -8.09 27.82 0.55
C GLY A 280 -8.81 26.83 1.47
N LYS A 281 -9.79 26.09 0.94
CA LYS A 281 -10.51 25.05 1.68
C LYS A 281 -9.59 23.92 2.12
N LEU A 282 -8.73 23.42 1.22
CA LEU A 282 -7.75 22.38 1.56
C LEU A 282 -6.75 22.88 2.61
N LYS A 283 -6.29 24.14 2.52
CA LYS A 283 -5.42 24.76 3.52
C LYS A 283 -6.07 24.82 4.89
N SER A 284 -7.36 25.19 4.96
CA SER A 284 -8.13 25.17 6.21
C SER A 284 -8.23 23.77 6.80
N LEU A 285 -8.55 22.76 5.97
CA LEU A 285 -8.60 21.36 6.43
C LEU A 285 -7.24 20.88 6.94
N ALA A 286 -6.15 21.23 6.25
CA ALA A 286 -4.79 20.87 6.63
C ALA A 286 -4.37 21.51 7.96
N ALA A 287 -4.76 22.77 8.21
CA ALA A 287 -4.49 23.47 9.46
C ALA A 287 -5.11 22.76 10.69
N ASP A 288 -6.26 22.11 10.49
CA ASP A 288 -6.98 21.38 11.55
C ASP A 288 -6.69 19.87 11.56
N SER A 289 -5.75 19.41 10.73
CA SER A 289 -5.38 17.99 10.63
C SER A 289 -4.24 17.62 11.58
N ASP A 290 -4.20 16.36 11.98
CA ASP A 290 -3.07 15.77 12.70
C ASP A 290 -2.10 15.05 11.75
N VAL A 291 -2.64 14.54 10.65
CA VAL A 291 -1.90 13.79 9.64
C VAL A 291 -2.26 14.29 8.26
N PHE A 292 -1.24 14.61 7.46
CA PHE A 292 -1.38 14.86 6.02
C PHE A 292 -0.75 13.70 5.25
N LEU A 293 -1.55 12.90 4.55
CA LEU A 293 -1.12 11.71 3.82
C LEU A 293 -1.14 11.97 2.31
N GLN A 294 -0.03 11.70 1.62
CA GLN A 294 0.01 11.80 0.15
C GLN A 294 0.86 10.71 -0.51
N ALA A 295 0.49 10.42 -1.77
CA ALA A 295 1.21 9.50 -2.65
C ALA A 295 1.34 10.08 -4.07
N TYR A 296 1.40 11.41 -4.19
CA TYR A 296 1.63 12.07 -5.48
C TYR A 296 3.11 12.01 -5.86
N ARG A 297 3.38 12.38 -7.11
CA ARG A 297 4.76 12.52 -7.58
C ARG A 297 5.50 13.58 -6.76
N PRO A 298 6.83 13.43 -6.60
CA PRO A 298 7.66 14.45 -5.95
C PRO A 298 7.36 15.85 -6.51
N GLY A 299 7.21 16.83 -5.62
CA GLY A 299 6.91 18.21 -5.98
C GLY A 299 5.46 18.51 -6.39
N GLY A 300 4.61 17.50 -6.63
CA GLY A 300 3.27 17.71 -7.19
C GLY A 300 2.33 18.54 -6.30
N LEU A 301 2.25 18.21 -5.02
CA LEU A 301 1.48 18.99 -4.03
C LEU A 301 2.27 20.17 -3.46
N GLU A 302 3.59 20.07 -3.41
CA GLU A 302 4.49 21.14 -2.97
C GLU A 302 4.36 22.38 -3.87
N ALA A 303 4.31 22.20 -5.19
CA ALA A 303 4.03 23.26 -6.16
C ALA A 303 2.66 23.93 -5.96
N LYS A 304 1.76 23.32 -5.17
CA LYS A 304 0.44 23.85 -4.81
C LYS A 304 0.40 24.41 -3.37
N GLY A 305 1.54 24.50 -2.68
CA GLY A 305 1.66 25.05 -1.33
C GLY A 305 1.50 24.03 -0.20
N PHE A 306 1.50 22.73 -0.51
CA PHE A 306 1.35 21.63 0.45
C PHE A 306 2.64 20.81 0.57
N GLY A 307 3.79 21.50 0.58
CA GLY A 307 5.10 20.92 0.87
C GLY A 307 5.25 20.61 2.37
N ALA A 308 6.26 19.79 2.72
CA ALA A 308 6.47 19.38 4.11
C ALA A 308 6.71 20.58 5.04
N ASP A 309 7.56 21.53 4.63
CA ASP A 309 7.85 22.73 5.39
C ASP A 309 6.62 23.64 5.52
N ASN A 310 5.87 23.83 4.42
CA ASN A 310 4.65 24.65 4.44
C ASN A 310 3.59 24.08 5.40
N LEU A 311 3.43 22.76 5.42
CA LEU A 311 2.47 22.08 6.30
C LEU A 311 2.94 22.13 7.76
N ALA A 312 4.23 21.97 8.03
CA ALA A 312 4.79 22.07 9.38
C ALA A 312 4.68 23.49 9.94
N GLU A 313 4.84 24.51 9.11
CA GLU A 313 4.60 25.92 9.46
C GLU A 313 3.10 26.19 9.69
N LEU A 314 2.24 25.69 8.80
CA LEU A 314 0.78 25.85 8.90
C LEU A 314 0.22 25.19 10.16
N ARG A 315 0.74 24.01 10.52
CA ARG A 315 0.28 23.21 11.66
C ARG A 315 1.48 22.60 12.40
N PRO A 316 2.08 23.32 13.37
CA PRO A 316 3.11 22.74 14.22
C PRO A 316 2.59 21.52 14.98
N GLY A 317 3.34 20.41 14.95
CA GLY A 317 2.95 19.12 15.52
C GLY A 317 2.30 18.16 14.53
N ILE A 318 2.19 18.54 13.24
CA ILE A 318 1.64 17.67 12.18
C ILE A 318 2.56 16.48 11.87
N VAL A 319 1.94 15.36 11.51
CA VAL A 319 2.61 14.22 10.86
C VAL A 319 2.34 14.25 9.36
N ILE A 320 3.39 14.27 8.55
CA ILE A 320 3.30 14.29 7.09
C ILE A 320 3.75 12.94 6.56
N ALA A 321 2.87 12.22 5.88
CA ALA A 321 3.15 10.91 5.35
C ALA A 321 3.29 10.96 3.83
N ASN A 322 4.46 10.56 3.34
CA ASN A 322 4.79 10.54 1.91
C ASN A 322 5.09 9.11 1.45
N LEU A 323 4.42 8.69 0.38
CA LEU A 323 4.65 7.42 -0.30
C LEU A 323 5.17 7.65 -1.72
N ARG A 324 6.31 7.04 -2.05
CA ARG A 324 6.92 7.12 -3.41
C ARG A 324 7.26 5.74 -3.93
N ALA A 325 7.32 5.56 -5.25
CA ALA A 325 7.73 4.26 -5.79
C ALA A 325 9.23 3.98 -5.59
N TRP A 326 10.08 4.94 -5.98
CA TRP A 326 11.54 4.77 -6.03
C TRP A 326 12.30 5.44 -4.89
N GLY A 327 11.63 5.95 -3.86
CA GLY A 327 12.27 6.65 -2.76
C GLY A 327 12.59 8.12 -3.05
N TRP A 328 13.54 8.69 -2.30
CA TRP A 328 13.89 10.11 -2.34
C TRP A 328 15.22 10.40 -3.02
N ASP A 329 16.01 9.37 -3.29
CA ASP A 329 17.39 9.48 -3.78
C ASP A 329 17.57 8.70 -5.08
N GLY A 330 18.65 8.98 -5.81
CA GLY A 330 19.00 8.27 -7.04
C GLY A 330 18.30 8.77 -8.31
N PRO A 331 18.70 8.26 -9.48
CA PRO A 331 18.25 8.77 -10.78
C PRO A 331 16.76 8.53 -11.08
N TRP A 332 16.09 7.66 -10.33
CA TRP A 332 14.67 7.33 -10.53
C TRP A 332 13.76 7.96 -9.48
N LYS A 333 14.27 8.78 -8.56
CA LYS A 333 13.47 9.40 -7.48
C LYS A 333 12.21 10.12 -7.95
N ASP A 334 12.25 10.69 -9.17
CA ASP A 334 11.13 11.43 -9.79
C ASP A 334 10.33 10.61 -10.82
N ARG A 335 10.70 9.34 -11.05
CA ARG A 335 9.99 8.46 -11.99
C ARG A 335 8.66 7.98 -11.41
N ARG A 336 7.71 7.73 -12.30
CA ARG A 336 6.46 7.05 -11.98
C ARG A 336 6.71 5.56 -11.88
N ALA A 337 6.05 4.92 -10.92
CA ALA A 337 5.89 3.49 -10.92
C ALA A 337 4.73 3.09 -10.03
N PHE A 338 4.34 1.83 -10.21
CA PHE A 338 3.33 1.11 -9.48
C PHE A 338 3.98 -0.16 -8.99
N ASP A 339 3.38 -0.84 -8.01
CA ASP A 339 3.88 -2.10 -7.46
C ASP A 339 4.40 -3.03 -8.56
N SER A 340 3.56 -3.29 -9.56
CA SER A 340 3.90 -4.23 -10.62
C SER A 340 5.14 -3.84 -11.44
N LEU A 341 5.41 -2.55 -11.64
CA LEU A 341 6.62 -2.06 -12.30
C LEU A 341 7.84 -2.19 -11.37
N VAL A 342 7.67 -1.89 -10.08
CA VAL A 342 8.72 -2.09 -9.08
C VAL A 342 9.08 -3.57 -8.99
N GLN A 343 8.13 -4.49 -8.98
CA GLN A 343 8.41 -5.94 -9.03
C GLN A 343 9.28 -6.30 -10.25
N THR A 344 8.97 -5.75 -11.42
CA THR A 344 9.70 -6.02 -12.67
C THR A 344 11.12 -5.47 -12.66
N ALA A 345 11.35 -4.25 -12.17
CA ALA A 345 12.70 -3.68 -12.05
C ALA A 345 13.57 -4.39 -11.01
N THR A 346 12.95 -4.90 -9.95
CA THR A 346 13.66 -5.25 -8.72
C THR A 346 13.96 -6.74 -8.58
N GLY A 347 13.73 -7.57 -9.61
CA GLY A 347 14.09 -9.00 -9.59
C GLY A 347 12.97 -9.96 -9.18
N PHE A 348 11.83 -9.46 -8.68
CA PHE A 348 10.76 -10.34 -8.18
C PHE A 348 10.20 -11.24 -9.28
N ASN A 349 9.93 -10.69 -10.46
CA ASN A 349 9.28 -11.47 -11.51
C ASN A 349 10.19 -12.53 -12.11
N GLU A 350 11.50 -12.34 -12.00
CA GLU A 350 12.51 -13.31 -12.39
C GLU A 350 12.52 -14.48 -11.42
N THR A 351 12.75 -14.20 -10.15
CA THR A 351 12.92 -15.25 -9.14
C THR A 351 11.64 -16.06 -8.94
N GLU A 352 10.48 -15.41 -8.98
CA GLU A 352 9.18 -16.07 -8.95
C GLU A 352 8.98 -16.99 -10.18
N GLY A 353 9.40 -16.53 -11.36
CA GLY A 353 9.33 -17.29 -12.61
C GLY A 353 10.27 -18.50 -12.63
N ALA A 354 11.52 -18.31 -12.18
CA ALA A 354 12.53 -19.37 -12.10
C ALA A 354 12.14 -20.45 -11.09
N CYS A 355 11.69 -20.05 -9.90
CA CYS A 355 11.22 -20.98 -8.86
C CYS A 355 10.01 -21.80 -9.34
N PHE A 356 9.06 -21.17 -10.04
CA PHE A 356 7.91 -21.88 -10.61
C PHE A 356 8.32 -22.81 -11.75
N ALA A 357 9.24 -22.41 -12.61
CA ALA A 357 9.77 -23.24 -13.70
C ALA A 357 10.46 -24.50 -13.16
N GLU A 358 11.24 -24.36 -12.09
CA GLU A 358 11.86 -25.49 -11.38
C GLU A 358 10.82 -26.46 -10.82
N TYR A 359 9.83 -25.97 -10.07
CA TYR A 359 8.76 -26.79 -9.51
C TYR A 359 7.94 -27.52 -10.60
N SER A 360 7.50 -26.77 -11.60
CA SER A 360 6.62 -27.28 -12.66
C SER A 360 7.34 -28.03 -13.78
N LYS A 361 8.68 -28.05 -13.77
CA LYS A 361 9.54 -28.59 -14.83
C LYS A 361 9.18 -28.00 -16.20
N SER A 362 8.91 -26.71 -16.24
CA SER A 362 8.50 -25.98 -17.45
C SER A 362 9.54 -24.96 -17.88
N ALA A 363 9.40 -24.43 -19.09
CA ALA A 363 10.25 -23.34 -19.56
C ALA A 363 10.02 -22.07 -18.72
N PHE A 364 11.12 -21.35 -18.45
CA PHE A 364 11.07 -20.08 -17.73
C PHE A 364 10.11 -19.09 -18.39
N LYS A 365 9.29 -18.44 -17.56
CA LYS A 365 8.50 -17.25 -17.92
C LYS A 365 8.49 -16.28 -16.74
N PRO A 366 8.61 -14.96 -16.98
CA PRO A 366 8.41 -13.96 -15.93
C PRO A 366 7.06 -14.13 -15.25
N ARG A 367 7.04 -14.12 -13.92
CA ARG A 367 5.81 -14.36 -13.14
C ARG A 367 5.57 -13.22 -12.14
N PRO A 368 4.41 -12.53 -12.18
CA PRO A 368 4.06 -11.57 -11.15
C PRO A 368 3.82 -12.25 -9.80
N LEU A 369 4.00 -11.51 -8.70
CA LEU A 369 3.51 -11.96 -7.40
C LEU A 369 1.98 -12.15 -7.47
N PRO A 370 1.40 -13.08 -6.67
CA PRO A 370 -0.02 -13.37 -6.69
C PRO A 370 -0.92 -12.22 -6.19
N VAL A 371 -0.31 -11.18 -5.58
CA VAL A 371 -0.96 -9.97 -5.07
C VAL A 371 -0.07 -8.75 -5.31
N GLN A 372 -0.61 -7.54 -5.15
CA GLN A 372 0.18 -6.30 -5.10
C GLN A 372 0.87 -6.17 -3.72
N ALA A 373 1.81 -7.08 -3.43
CA ALA A 373 2.40 -7.25 -2.11
C ALA A 373 3.18 -6.02 -1.63
N LEU A 374 3.81 -5.28 -2.54
CA LEU A 374 4.58 -4.08 -2.21
C LEU A 374 3.64 -2.93 -1.87
N ASP A 375 2.54 -2.74 -2.61
CA ASP A 375 1.54 -1.71 -2.31
C ASP A 375 0.86 -1.99 -0.96
N HIS A 376 0.41 -3.22 -0.72
CA HIS A 376 -0.22 -3.60 0.54
C HIS A 376 0.73 -3.43 1.72
N ALA A 377 1.94 -3.99 1.64
CA ALA A 377 2.94 -3.84 2.70
C ALA A 377 3.31 -2.37 2.93
N ALA A 378 3.48 -1.58 1.87
CA ALA A 378 3.80 -0.16 1.99
C ALA A 378 2.67 0.62 2.66
N GLY A 379 1.41 0.31 2.38
CA GLY A 379 0.26 0.94 3.03
C GLY A 379 0.22 0.69 4.53
N TYR A 380 0.36 -0.57 4.96
CA TYR A 380 0.39 -0.90 6.40
C TYR A 380 1.64 -0.36 7.11
N LEU A 381 2.80 -0.40 6.44
CA LEU A 381 4.04 0.18 6.97
C LEU A 381 3.99 1.71 7.07
N LEU A 382 3.26 2.37 6.17
CA LEU A 382 3.02 3.82 6.26
C LEU A 382 2.09 4.14 7.43
N ALA A 383 1.04 3.34 7.65
CA ALA A 383 0.18 3.48 8.84
C ALA A 383 0.96 3.24 10.14
N PHE A 384 1.84 2.24 10.18
CA PHE A 384 2.79 2.03 11.27
C PHE A 384 3.67 3.27 11.50
N GLY A 385 4.28 3.81 10.44
CA GLY A 385 5.13 5.00 10.54
C GLY A 385 4.37 6.24 11.04
N ILE A 386 3.13 6.44 10.59
CA ILE A 386 2.24 7.52 11.06
C ILE A 386 1.95 7.36 12.55
N ASN A 387 1.54 6.18 13.00
CA ASN A 387 1.25 5.92 14.41
C ASN A 387 2.49 6.09 15.29
N ALA A 388 3.65 5.65 14.79
CA ALA A 388 4.93 5.83 15.48
C ALA A 388 5.33 7.31 15.56
N ALA A 389 5.14 8.10 14.50
CA ALA A 389 5.33 9.53 14.52
C ALA A 389 4.35 10.23 15.48
N LEU A 390 3.07 9.81 15.52
CA LEU A 390 2.10 10.30 16.49
C LEU A 390 2.55 10.01 17.94
N CYS A 391 3.12 8.82 18.22
CA CYS A 391 3.74 8.55 19.52
C CYS A 391 4.86 9.56 19.84
N LYS A 392 5.72 9.86 18.85
CA LYS A 392 6.80 10.84 18.99
C LYS A 392 6.30 12.26 19.23
N THR A 393 5.17 12.67 18.64
CA THR A 393 4.55 13.96 18.99
C THR A 393 4.19 14.06 20.47
N MET A 394 3.87 12.95 21.14
CA MET A 394 3.58 12.93 22.58
C MET A 394 4.84 12.84 23.45
N THR A 395 5.80 12.00 23.06
CA THR A 395 7.00 11.73 23.88
C THR A 395 8.10 12.76 23.68
N GLU A 396 8.19 13.35 22.48
CA GLU A 396 9.28 14.23 22.05
C GLU A 396 8.76 15.62 21.61
N GLY A 397 7.53 15.71 21.11
CA GLY A 397 6.99 16.91 20.45
C GLY A 397 7.43 17.00 18.99
N GLY A 398 7.27 18.16 18.37
CA GLY A 398 7.68 18.41 16.99
C GLY A 398 6.71 17.95 15.90
N SER A 399 6.97 18.43 14.68
CA SER A 399 6.37 17.95 13.44
C SER A 399 7.25 16.87 12.82
N TRP A 400 6.65 15.88 12.19
CA TRP A 400 7.35 14.69 11.70
C TRP A 400 6.99 14.35 10.27
N GLU A 401 7.97 13.92 9.48
CA GLU A 401 7.76 13.33 8.16
C GLU A 401 7.99 11.82 8.21
N VAL A 402 7.01 11.07 7.70
CA VAL A 402 7.07 9.62 7.50
C VAL A 402 7.27 9.35 6.02
N ARG A 403 8.32 8.59 5.69
CA ARG A 403 8.68 8.25 4.31
C ARG A 403 8.68 6.75 4.11
N VAL A 404 7.88 6.27 3.15
CA VAL A 404 7.86 4.87 2.70
C VAL A 404 8.05 4.83 1.19
N SER A 405 8.81 3.85 0.69
CA SER A 405 8.88 3.60 -0.74
C SER A 405 8.70 2.15 -1.14
N LEU A 406 8.05 1.92 -2.28
CA LEU A 406 7.81 0.58 -2.81
C LEU A 406 9.13 -0.18 -3.04
N ALA A 407 10.16 0.49 -3.55
CA ALA A 407 11.47 -0.12 -3.75
C ALA A 407 12.14 -0.53 -2.42
N ALA A 408 12.07 0.30 -1.37
CA ALA A 408 12.59 -0.06 -0.04
C ALA A 408 11.77 -1.18 0.62
N VAL A 409 10.44 -1.18 0.43
CA VAL A 409 9.55 -2.27 0.87
C VAL A 409 9.85 -3.56 0.10
N GLY A 410 10.13 -3.51 -1.20
CA GLY A 410 10.58 -4.66 -1.99
C GLY A 410 11.91 -5.21 -1.49
N ARG A 411 12.87 -4.35 -1.16
CA ARG A 411 14.12 -4.79 -0.52
C ARG A 411 13.87 -5.46 0.83
N TRP A 412 12.96 -4.91 1.65
CA TRP A 412 12.56 -5.52 2.91
C TRP A 412 11.90 -6.89 2.71
N LEU A 413 10.94 -7.02 1.78
CA LEU A 413 10.32 -8.30 1.44
C LEU A 413 11.35 -9.34 0.99
N ARG A 414 12.30 -8.94 0.13
CA ARG A 414 13.43 -9.80 -0.28
C ARG A 414 14.27 -10.25 0.92
N SER A 415 14.49 -9.37 1.91
CA SER A 415 15.29 -9.69 3.10
C SER A 415 14.64 -10.73 4.02
N LEU A 416 13.33 -10.97 3.90
CA LEU A 416 12.65 -12.04 4.63
C LEU A 416 13.08 -13.44 4.14
N GLY A 417 13.70 -13.50 2.96
CA GLY A 417 14.14 -14.72 2.31
C GLY A 417 13.02 -15.41 1.53
N ASN A 418 13.39 -16.47 0.82
CA ASN A 418 12.50 -17.18 -0.09
C ASN A 418 12.05 -18.54 0.51
N LEU A 419 11.09 -19.15 -0.17
CA LEU A 419 10.65 -20.52 0.03
C LEU A 419 11.32 -21.44 -0.99
N SER A 420 11.41 -22.73 -0.67
CA SER A 420 11.75 -23.73 -1.67
C SER A 420 10.61 -23.82 -2.71
N PRO A 421 10.89 -24.32 -3.92
CA PRO A 421 9.84 -24.52 -4.94
C PRO A 421 8.66 -25.38 -4.43
N ASP A 422 8.94 -26.45 -3.68
CA ASP A 422 7.90 -27.31 -3.07
C ASP A 422 7.07 -26.59 -2.00
N ASP A 423 7.69 -25.77 -1.15
CA ASP A 423 6.96 -24.97 -0.14
C ASP A 423 6.17 -23.82 -0.79
N ALA A 424 6.60 -23.35 -1.95
CA ALA A 424 6.02 -22.22 -2.68
C ALA A 424 4.81 -22.64 -3.53
N PHE A 425 4.86 -23.81 -4.18
CA PHE A 425 3.89 -24.23 -5.21
C PHE A 425 3.41 -25.69 -5.07
N GLY A 426 3.98 -26.46 -4.14
CA GLY A 426 3.64 -27.85 -3.88
C GLY A 426 2.25 -28.08 -3.29
N PRO A 427 1.84 -29.36 -3.12
CA PRO A 427 0.51 -29.74 -2.60
C PRO A 427 0.20 -29.24 -1.18
N GLY A 428 1.23 -28.88 -0.40
CA GLY A 428 1.08 -28.33 0.97
C GLY A 428 0.78 -26.83 1.02
N THR A 429 0.72 -26.16 -0.13
CA THR A 429 0.42 -24.73 -0.22
C THR A 429 -1.08 -24.46 -0.07
N ARG A 430 -1.43 -23.19 0.20
CA ARG A 430 -2.83 -22.75 0.28
C ARG A 430 -3.00 -21.53 -0.62
N PRO A 431 -3.27 -21.72 -1.92
CA PRO A 431 -3.47 -20.62 -2.84
C PRO A 431 -4.59 -19.69 -2.37
N LEU A 432 -4.65 -18.48 -2.94
CA LEU A 432 -5.82 -17.63 -2.78
C LEU A 432 -7.06 -18.35 -3.33
N PRO A 433 -8.21 -18.25 -2.64
CA PRO A 433 -9.44 -18.90 -3.09
C PRO A 433 -9.90 -18.26 -4.41
N PRO A 434 -10.64 -19.00 -5.26
CA PRO A 434 -11.25 -18.40 -6.44
C PRO A 434 -12.28 -17.33 -6.04
N GLN A 435 -12.33 -16.25 -6.82
CA GLN A 435 -13.31 -15.16 -6.65
C GLN A 435 -14.65 -15.61 -7.24
N THR A 436 -15.56 -16.11 -6.39
CA THR A 436 -16.88 -16.61 -6.80
C THR A 436 -18.02 -15.92 -6.05
N VAL A 437 -19.22 -15.97 -6.63
CA VAL A 437 -20.48 -15.65 -5.94
C VAL A 437 -21.37 -16.90 -5.97
N PRO A 438 -21.78 -17.47 -4.81
CA PRO A 438 -21.42 -17.05 -3.46
C PRO A 438 -19.92 -17.21 -3.16
N SER A 439 -19.40 -16.40 -2.23
CA SER A 439 -18.00 -16.44 -1.83
C SER A 439 -17.65 -17.78 -1.18
N GLN A 440 -16.41 -18.22 -1.37
CA GLN A 440 -15.87 -19.37 -0.64
C GLN A 440 -16.00 -19.16 0.88
N ARG A 441 -16.25 -20.25 1.61
CA ARG A 441 -16.52 -20.20 3.06
C ARG A 441 -15.45 -19.43 3.84
N GLU A 442 -14.17 -19.61 3.50
CA GLU A 442 -13.08 -18.90 4.19
C GLU A 442 -13.11 -17.38 4.00
N ILE A 443 -13.64 -16.88 2.88
CA ILE A 443 -13.84 -15.45 2.65
C ILE A 443 -15.11 -14.98 3.35
N ALA A 444 -16.20 -15.76 3.27
CA ALA A 444 -17.48 -15.43 3.90
C ALA A 444 -17.34 -15.30 5.43
N ASP A 445 -16.64 -16.22 6.08
CA ASP A 445 -16.43 -16.23 7.54
C ASP A 445 -15.62 -15.01 8.02
N LEU A 446 -14.75 -14.48 7.15
CA LEU A 446 -13.91 -13.30 7.40
C LEU A 446 -14.49 -12.00 6.84
N SER A 447 -15.69 -12.03 6.25
CA SER A 447 -16.34 -10.85 5.69
C SER A 447 -17.31 -10.22 6.69
N ILE A 448 -17.57 -8.93 6.52
CA ILE A 448 -18.57 -8.17 7.25
C ILE A 448 -19.36 -7.28 6.28
N GLY A 449 -20.63 -7.03 6.61
CA GLY A 449 -21.52 -6.17 5.84
C GLY A 449 -21.27 -4.69 6.09
N TRP A 450 -21.34 -3.88 5.03
CA TRP A 450 -21.24 -2.43 5.01
C TRP A 450 -22.44 -1.86 4.24
N VAL A 451 -22.73 -0.59 4.46
CA VAL A 451 -23.76 0.15 3.72
C VAL A 451 -23.19 1.44 3.14
N SER A 452 -23.72 1.84 1.98
CA SER A 452 -23.41 3.14 1.36
C SER A 452 -23.71 4.31 2.30
N ALA A 453 -23.13 5.48 2.04
CA ALA A 453 -23.44 6.71 2.78
C ALA A 453 -24.95 7.05 2.76
N ASP A 454 -25.63 6.79 1.64
CA ASP A 454 -27.09 6.93 1.49
C ASP A 454 -27.90 5.68 1.90
N ARG A 455 -27.21 4.63 2.36
CA ARG A 455 -27.72 3.32 2.79
C ARG A 455 -28.53 2.53 1.75
N LYS A 456 -28.41 2.86 0.46
CA LYS A 456 -29.09 2.15 -0.63
C LYS A 456 -28.37 0.91 -1.12
N GLN A 457 -27.04 0.89 -1.04
CA GLN A 457 -26.24 -0.23 -1.53
C GLN A 457 -25.66 -1.03 -0.37
N LYS A 458 -25.63 -2.35 -0.55
CA LYS A 458 -25.05 -3.28 0.42
C LYS A 458 -23.71 -3.76 -0.10
N MET A 459 -22.70 -3.71 0.75
CA MET A 459 -21.37 -4.20 0.44
C MET A 459 -20.99 -5.29 1.44
N THR A 460 -20.30 -6.34 0.99
CA THR A 460 -19.53 -7.20 1.89
C THR A 460 -18.06 -6.98 1.63
N ALA A 461 -17.22 -7.05 2.66
CA ALA A 461 -15.77 -6.94 2.49
C ALA A 461 -15.06 -7.67 3.64
N LEU A 462 -13.80 -8.04 3.42
CA LEU A 462 -12.98 -8.62 4.50
C LEU A 462 -12.88 -7.65 5.68
N LYS A 463 -12.99 -8.22 6.87
CA LYS A 463 -12.64 -7.61 8.16
C LYS A 463 -11.16 -7.29 8.22
N HIS A 464 -10.77 -6.36 9.07
CA HIS A 464 -9.36 -6.10 9.33
C HIS A 464 -8.71 -7.29 10.06
N ALA A 465 -7.49 -7.68 9.68
CA ALA A 465 -6.82 -8.85 10.24
C ALA A 465 -6.18 -8.62 11.62
N ALA A 466 -5.92 -7.36 12.00
CA ALA A 466 -5.46 -7.06 13.35
C ALA A 466 -6.64 -7.02 14.33
N ILE A 467 -6.55 -7.82 15.39
CA ILE A 467 -7.49 -7.84 16.50
C ILE A 467 -6.84 -7.17 17.70
N LEU A 468 -7.45 -6.08 18.18
CA LEU A 468 -7.04 -5.31 19.34
C LEU A 468 -7.93 -5.68 20.53
N SER A 469 -7.33 -6.06 21.67
CA SER A 469 -8.08 -6.72 22.74
C SER A 469 -9.00 -5.81 23.57
N LYS A 470 -8.84 -4.48 23.51
CA LYS A 470 -9.63 -3.53 24.31
C LYS A 470 -10.34 -2.46 23.48
N THR A 471 -9.75 -2.03 22.37
CA THR A 471 -10.30 -1.01 21.47
C THR A 471 -10.48 -1.63 20.09
N PRO A 472 -11.60 -2.32 19.82
CA PRO A 472 -11.81 -3.02 18.57
C PRO A 472 -11.77 -2.06 17.37
N VAL A 473 -11.42 -2.59 16.20
CA VAL A 473 -11.42 -1.80 14.96
C VAL A 473 -12.84 -1.35 14.60
N ARG A 474 -12.93 -0.20 13.93
CA ARG A 474 -14.15 0.34 13.36
C ARG A 474 -14.42 -0.29 11.99
N GLU A 475 -15.42 -1.17 11.93
CA GLU A 475 -15.84 -1.85 10.71
C GLU A 475 -17.34 -2.20 10.73
N GLY A 476 -17.88 -2.65 9.61
CA GLY A 476 -19.25 -3.14 9.49
C GLY A 476 -20.31 -2.04 9.33
N GLU A 477 -21.60 -2.41 9.45
CA GLU A 477 -22.75 -1.51 9.18
C GLU A 477 -22.85 -0.26 10.07
N ALA A 478 -22.20 -0.29 11.24
CA ALA A 478 -22.04 0.89 12.10
C ALA A 478 -21.06 1.93 11.51
N SER A 479 -20.32 1.54 10.47
CA SER A 479 -19.36 2.35 9.73
C SER A 479 -19.85 2.49 8.29
N GLN A 480 -19.59 3.64 7.68
CA GLN A 480 -19.99 3.87 6.30
C GLN A 480 -18.92 3.37 5.33
N ALA A 481 -19.37 2.82 4.20
CA ALA A 481 -18.55 2.70 2.99
C ALA A 481 -19.06 3.78 2.02
N PRO A 482 -18.25 4.75 1.59
CA PRO A 482 -18.70 5.77 0.64
C PRO A 482 -19.16 5.17 -0.69
N ILE A 483 -18.48 4.09 -1.15
CA ILE A 483 -18.66 3.40 -2.44
C ILE A 483 -18.28 4.29 -3.64
N VAL A 484 -18.64 5.56 -3.60
CA VAL A 484 -18.28 6.57 -4.59
C VAL A 484 -17.35 7.62 -4.00
N LEU A 485 -16.57 8.24 -4.87
CA LEU A 485 -15.84 9.46 -4.52
C LEU A 485 -16.81 10.65 -4.48
N ASN A 486 -16.45 11.69 -3.74
CA ASN A 486 -17.25 12.90 -3.55
C ASN A 486 -18.63 12.67 -2.87
N ALA A 487 -18.71 11.73 -1.94
CA ALA A 487 -19.96 11.45 -1.21
C ALA A 487 -20.23 12.41 -0.03
N HIS A 488 -19.26 13.24 0.35
CA HIS A 488 -19.30 14.05 1.58
C HIS A 488 -18.82 15.49 1.33
N SER A 489 -19.25 16.40 2.21
CA SER A 489 -18.71 17.77 2.27
C SER A 489 -17.24 17.75 2.71
N ALA A 490 -16.48 18.76 2.27
CA ALA A 490 -15.08 18.94 2.62
C ALA A 490 -14.94 19.53 4.04
N GLU A 491 -15.39 18.84 5.09
CA GLU A 491 -15.43 19.34 6.47
C GLU A 491 -15.02 18.25 7.47
N TRP A 492 -14.48 18.61 8.63
CA TRP A 492 -14.21 17.65 9.72
C TRP A 492 -15.49 17.28 10.47
N LEU A 493 -15.52 16.09 11.10
CA LEU A 493 -16.58 15.71 12.04
C LEU A 493 -16.43 16.43 13.40
#